data_AF-A0A2E3JA89-F1
#
_entry.id   AF-A0A2E3JA89-F1
#
_cell.length_a   1.000
_cell.length_b   1.000
_cell.length_c   1.000
_cell.angle_alpha   90.00
_cell.angle_beta   90.00
_cell.angle_gamma   90.00
#
_symmetry.space_group_name_H-M   'P 1'
#
loop_
_entity.id
_entity.type
_entity.pdbx_description
1 polymer ?
#
loop_
_entity_poly.entity_id
_entity_poly.type
_entity_poly.pdbx_seq_one_letter_code
_entity_poly.pdbx_strand_id
1 'polypeptide(L)'
;MSTNILFPLLIVALSLFVAFTVYSKTKQRPQPKIFRLQIPKKRKARLRETDVSASTQEGHETHEGNALAKWHKTHESTVLTFFELADKIMSQSHSEEIDNDSILQRLPNLNEASTSHPAPDIGAELATLVGIVNTGCFSFSRNDMETFTEQKLLYYDYRALWLPRIRQYVYDFERLTHLRKLLP
;
A
#
# COMPACT_ATOMS: atom_id res chain seq x y z
N MET A 1 -49.69 -32.32 -30.45
CA MET A 1 -48.76 -31.32 -31.05
C MET A 1 -48.11 -30.51 -29.95
N SER A 2 -47.11 -31.05 -29.23
CA SER A 2 -46.48 -30.38 -28.07
C SER A 2 -44.96 -30.53 -28.02
N THR A 3 -44.35 -31.23 -28.98
CA THR A 3 -42.90 -31.49 -29.03
C THR A 3 -42.08 -30.39 -29.74
N ASN A 4 -42.72 -29.45 -30.43
CA ASN A 4 -42.04 -28.40 -31.20
C ASN A 4 -41.55 -27.20 -30.36
N ILE A 5 -42.04 -27.04 -29.13
CA ILE A 5 -41.66 -25.94 -28.22
C ILE A 5 -40.53 -26.37 -27.27
N LEU A 6 -40.33 -27.67 -27.10
CA LEU A 6 -39.31 -28.22 -26.20
C LEU A 6 -37.88 -27.92 -26.71
N PHE A 7 -37.69 -28.00 -28.03
CA PHE A 7 -36.40 -27.78 -28.67
C PHE A 7 -35.87 -26.34 -28.52
N PRO A 8 -36.65 -25.27 -28.82
CA PRO A 8 -36.19 -23.89 -28.60
C PRO A 8 -35.98 -23.57 -27.11
N LEU A 9 -36.80 -24.11 -26.20
CA LEU A 9 -36.60 -23.94 -24.75
C LEU A 9 -35.27 -24.56 -24.28
N LEU A 10 -34.90 -25.72 -24.81
CA LEU A 10 -33.67 -26.41 -24.46
C LEU A 10 -32.44 -25.63 -24.95
N ILE A 11 -32.51 -25.02 -26.13
CA ILE A 11 -31.44 -24.15 -26.66
C ILE A 11 -31.24 -22.91 -25.76
N VAL A 12 -32.32 -22.27 -25.32
CA VAL A 12 -32.24 -21.10 -24.43
C VAL A 12 -31.69 -21.49 -23.05
N ALA A 13 -32.11 -22.63 -22.51
CA ALA A 13 -31.57 -23.13 -21.24
C ALA A 13 -30.06 -23.44 -21.35
N LEU A 14 -29.63 -24.03 -22.47
CA LEU A 14 -28.22 -24.35 -22.71
C LEU A 14 -27.38 -23.07 -22.85
N SER A 15 -27.88 -22.04 -23.56
CA SER A 15 -27.13 -20.78 -23.73
C SER A 15 -26.98 -20.01 -22.42
N LEU A 16 -28.03 -19.98 -21.59
CA LEU A 16 -27.97 -19.40 -20.25
C LEU A 16 -27.00 -20.16 -19.33
N PHE A 17 -26.98 -21.49 -19.43
CA PHE A 17 -26.05 -22.32 -18.66
C PHE A 17 -24.60 -22.02 -19.04
N VAL A 18 -24.28 -21.92 -20.34
CA VAL A 18 -22.92 -21.55 -20.78
C VAL A 18 -22.54 -20.16 -20.28
N ALA A 19 -23.41 -19.15 -20.43
CA ALA A 19 -23.15 -17.80 -19.93
C ALA A 19 -22.92 -17.77 -18.41
N PHE A 20 -23.70 -18.54 -17.65
CA PHE A 20 -23.56 -18.65 -16.20
C PHE A 20 -22.24 -19.31 -15.80
N THR A 21 -21.78 -20.35 -16.52
CA THR A 21 -20.49 -21.00 -16.24
C THR A 21 -19.30 -20.08 -16.54
N VAL A 22 -19.36 -19.28 -17.61
CA VAL A 22 -18.32 -18.29 -17.93
C VAL A 22 -18.30 -17.18 -16.87
N TYR A 23 -19.46 -16.64 -16.52
CA TYR A 23 -19.61 -15.61 -15.49
C TYR A 23 -19.12 -16.08 -14.10
N SER A 24 -19.41 -17.34 -13.74
CA SER A 24 -18.94 -17.91 -12.47
C SER A 24 -17.43 -18.12 -12.46
N LYS A 25 -16.82 -18.43 -13.61
CA LYS A 25 -15.35 -18.54 -13.74
C LYS A 25 -14.66 -17.18 -13.71
N THR A 26 -15.25 -16.12 -14.26
CA THR A 26 -14.67 -14.76 -14.20
C THR A 26 -14.84 -14.11 -12.82
N LYS A 27 -15.83 -14.54 -12.03
CA LYS A 27 -16.00 -14.11 -10.63
C LYS A 27 -14.99 -14.76 -9.66
N GLN A 28 -14.22 -15.76 -10.10
CA GLN A 28 -13.01 -16.15 -9.39
C GLN A 28 -11.98 -15.06 -9.58
N ARG A 29 -12.05 -14.04 -8.71
CA ARG A 29 -11.04 -13.00 -8.58
C ARG A 29 -9.67 -13.66 -8.67
N PRO A 30 -8.82 -13.35 -9.67
CA PRO A 30 -7.42 -13.67 -9.55
C PRO A 30 -6.98 -13.00 -8.26
N GLN A 31 -6.55 -13.79 -7.28
CA GLN A 31 -5.85 -13.26 -6.11
C GLN A 31 -4.88 -12.21 -6.63
N PRO A 32 -4.95 -10.94 -6.17
CA PRO A 32 -3.98 -9.95 -6.60
C PRO A 32 -2.63 -10.58 -6.26
N LYS A 33 -1.84 -10.87 -7.30
CA LYS A 33 -0.47 -11.33 -7.15
C LYS A 33 0.26 -10.13 -6.56
N ILE A 34 0.21 -10.02 -5.24
CA ILE A 34 1.07 -9.13 -4.48
C ILE A 34 2.47 -9.48 -4.97
N PHE A 35 3.12 -8.50 -5.58
CA PHE A 35 4.52 -8.59 -5.97
C PHE A 35 5.32 -8.70 -4.67
N ARG A 36 5.41 -9.91 -4.11
CA ARG A 36 6.39 -10.23 -3.08
C ARG A 36 7.72 -10.22 -3.79
N LEU A 37 8.43 -9.09 -3.68
CA LEU A 37 9.88 -9.02 -3.91
C LEU A 37 10.47 -10.29 -3.30
N GLN A 38 11.07 -11.13 -4.17
CA GLN A 38 11.76 -12.32 -3.72
C GLN A 38 12.98 -11.84 -2.93
N ILE A 39 12.79 -11.68 -1.62
CA ILE A 39 13.88 -11.50 -0.68
C ILE A 39 14.74 -12.77 -0.84
N PRO A 40 16.01 -12.69 -1.27
CA PRO A 40 16.87 -13.85 -1.26
C PRO A 40 16.98 -14.31 0.19
N LYS A 41 16.38 -15.46 0.50
CA LYS A 41 16.50 -16.11 1.81
C LYS A 41 17.98 -16.37 2.03
N LYS A 42 18.64 -15.51 2.83
CA LYS A 42 19.98 -15.79 3.34
C LYS A 42 19.93 -17.15 4.05
N ARG A 43 20.60 -18.12 3.43
CA ARG A 43 20.80 -19.47 3.95
C ARG A 43 21.41 -19.32 5.35
N LYS A 44 20.74 -19.84 6.38
CA LYS A 44 21.37 -20.04 7.70
C LYS A 44 22.53 -21.01 7.50
N ALA A 45 23.75 -20.48 7.45
CA ALA A 45 24.95 -21.29 7.55
C ALA A 45 25.02 -21.82 8.98
N ARG A 46 24.97 -23.15 9.11
CA ARG A 46 25.18 -23.86 10.37
C ARG A 46 26.58 -23.55 10.88
N LEU A 47 26.64 -23.31 12.18
CA LEU A 47 27.81 -23.30 13.04
C LEU A 47 28.79 -24.43 12.66
N ARG A 48 30.02 -24.07 12.28
CA ARG A 48 31.20 -24.91 12.47
C ARG A 48 32.41 -23.99 12.62
N GLU A 49 32.96 -23.97 13.83
CA GLU A 49 34.21 -23.33 14.20
C GLU A 49 35.34 -23.79 13.28
N THR A 50 36.04 -22.87 12.62
CA THR A 50 37.49 -22.93 12.43
C THR A 50 38.00 -21.52 12.11
N ASP A 51 39.07 -21.15 12.81
CA ASP A 51 39.73 -19.84 12.85
C ASP A 51 40.20 -19.25 11.51
N VAL A 52 40.48 -17.95 11.58
CA VAL A 52 41.31 -17.11 10.70
C VAL A 52 40.61 -16.52 9.47
N SER A 53 40.07 -15.31 9.61
CA SER A 53 40.73 -14.11 9.09
C SER A 53 39.90 -12.87 9.41
N ALA A 54 40.56 -11.91 10.06
CA ALA A 54 40.04 -10.61 10.40
C ALA A 54 39.75 -9.75 9.16
N SER A 55 38.95 -8.71 9.42
CA SER A 55 38.73 -7.46 8.68
C SER A 55 37.45 -7.36 7.84
N THR A 56 36.71 -6.29 8.15
CA THR A 56 35.57 -5.72 7.41
C THR A 56 34.17 -6.07 7.92
N GLN A 57 33.86 -5.74 9.17
CA GLN A 57 32.43 -5.68 9.57
C GLN A 57 32.07 -4.71 10.72
N GLU A 58 32.88 -3.68 10.99
CA GLU A 58 32.58 -2.72 12.08
C GLU A 58 32.27 -1.28 11.62
N GLY A 59 32.37 -0.97 10.31
CA GLY A 59 32.19 0.40 9.80
C GLY A 59 30.79 0.80 9.31
N HIS A 60 29.86 -0.15 9.18
CA HIS A 60 28.58 0.09 8.49
C HIS A 60 27.46 0.57 9.44
N GLU A 61 27.39 0.01 10.65
CA GLU A 61 26.22 0.21 11.53
C GLU A 61 26.19 1.60 12.20
N THR A 62 27.35 2.18 12.51
CA THR A 62 27.45 3.51 13.13
C THR A 62 27.12 4.65 12.15
N HIS A 63 27.40 4.47 10.85
CA HIS A 63 27.10 5.47 9.83
C HIS A 63 25.62 5.46 9.41
N GLU A 64 25.00 4.28 9.31
CA GLU A 64 23.56 4.16 9.01
C GLU A 64 22.69 4.73 10.13
N GLY A 65 23.03 4.49 11.40
CA GLY A 65 22.27 5.05 12.53
C GLY A 65 22.23 6.59 12.52
N ASN A 66 23.34 7.22 12.16
CA ASN A 66 23.43 8.68 12.05
C ASN A 66 22.66 9.21 10.82
N ALA A 67 22.78 8.53 9.67
CA ALA A 67 22.05 8.90 8.46
C ALA A 67 20.53 8.78 8.64
N LEU A 68 20.05 7.74 9.33
CA LEU A 68 18.63 7.52 9.60
C LEU A 68 18.08 8.53 10.60
N ALA A 69 18.80 8.81 11.69
CA ALA A 69 18.41 9.85 12.63
C ALA A 69 18.32 11.23 11.96
N LYS A 70 19.27 11.55 11.08
CA LYS A 70 19.26 12.77 10.27
C LYS A 70 18.06 12.81 9.33
N TRP A 71 17.76 11.71 8.63
CA TRP A 71 16.61 11.60 7.75
C TRP A 71 15.30 11.85 8.50
N HIS A 72 15.11 11.24 9.68
CA HIS A 72 13.94 11.46 10.53
C HIS A 72 13.82 12.94 10.94
N LYS A 73 14.89 13.53 11.43
CA LYS A 73 14.90 14.96 11.80
C LYS A 73 14.48 15.88 10.65
N THR A 74 14.80 15.53 9.41
CA THR A 74 14.48 16.35 8.23
C THR A 74 13.08 16.07 7.67
N HIS A 75 12.65 14.80 7.61
CA HIS A 75 11.49 14.41 6.82
C HIS A 75 10.28 13.91 7.65
N GLU A 76 10.46 13.61 8.93
CA GLU A 76 9.40 13.03 9.78
C GLU A 76 8.12 13.86 9.77
N SER A 77 8.21 15.18 9.99
CA SER A 77 7.03 16.04 10.02
C SER A 77 6.26 16.02 8.69
N THR A 78 6.98 16.03 7.56
CA THR A 78 6.37 15.95 6.22
C THR A 78 5.67 14.61 6.01
N VAL A 79 6.29 13.51 6.44
CA VAL A 79 5.72 12.16 6.34
C VAL A 79 4.51 12.00 7.26
N LEU A 80 4.54 12.52 8.48
CA LEU A 80 3.38 12.51 9.37
C LEU A 80 2.23 13.35 8.81
N THR A 81 2.53 14.53 8.27
CA THR A 81 1.54 15.39 7.61
C THR A 81 0.90 14.69 6.40
N PHE A 82 1.70 13.94 5.64
CA PHE A 82 1.18 13.09 4.57
C PHE A 82 0.16 12.08 5.09
N PHE A 83 0.47 11.33 6.14
CA PHE A 83 -0.45 10.33 6.70
C PHE A 83 -1.73 10.95 7.23
N GLU A 84 -1.68 12.11 7.89
CA GLU A 84 -2.88 12.80 8.37
C GLU A 84 -3.82 13.22 7.25
N LEU A 85 -3.26 13.79 6.18
CA LEU A 85 -4.05 14.22 5.04
C LEU A 85 -4.56 13.01 4.25
N ALA A 86 -3.71 12.00 4.04
CA ALA A 86 -4.10 10.76 3.39
C ALA A 86 -5.21 10.03 4.17
N ASP A 87 -5.15 10.00 5.51
CA ASP A 87 -6.21 9.43 6.35
C ASP A 87 -7.53 10.16 6.18
N LYS A 88 -7.49 11.50 6.19
CA LYS A 88 -8.68 12.31 5.97
C LYS A 88 -9.33 11.97 4.63
N ILE A 89 -8.54 11.86 3.58
CA ILE A 89 -9.04 11.53 2.23
C ILE A 89 -9.60 10.12 2.19
N MET A 90 -8.82 9.15 2.65
CA MET A 90 -9.18 7.73 2.57
C MET A 90 -10.35 7.40 3.50
N SER A 91 -10.59 8.18 4.56
CA SER A 91 -11.76 8.03 5.43
C SER A 91 -13.07 8.52 4.81
N GLN A 92 -13.02 9.31 3.74
CA GLN A 92 -14.22 9.92 3.16
C GLN A 92 -15.21 8.87 2.66
N SER A 93 -16.48 9.22 2.80
CA SER A 93 -17.62 8.47 2.28
C SER A 93 -18.39 9.34 1.29
N HIS A 94 -19.11 8.69 0.38
CA HIS A 94 -19.69 9.32 -0.81
C HIS A 94 -20.75 10.39 -0.53
N SER A 95 -21.19 10.55 0.73
CA SER A 95 -22.21 11.55 1.13
C SER A 95 -21.67 12.95 1.36
N GLU A 96 -20.34 13.14 1.35
CA GLU A 96 -19.72 14.44 1.55
C GLU A 96 -19.50 15.12 0.19
N GLU A 97 -20.12 16.30 -0.02
CA GLU A 97 -19.75 17.20 -1.11
C GLU A 97 -18.33 17.72 -0.83
N ILE A 98 -17.38 17.31 -1.66
CA ILE A 98 -15.98 17.65 -1.46
C ILE A 98 -15.44 18.36 -2.68
N ASP A 99 -14.81 19.50 -2.41
CA ASP A 99 -13.97 20.21 -3.37
C ASP A 99 -12.70 19.39 -3.62
N ASN A 100 -12.83 18.44 -4.56
CA ASN A 100 -11.80 17.46 -4.95
C ASN A 100 -10.49 18.12 -5.42
N ASP A 101 -10.58 19.31 -6.03
CA ASP A 101 -9.41 20.05 -6.50
C ASP A 101 -8.58 20.62 -5.35
N SER A 102 -9.22 20.96 -4.23
CA SER A 102 -8.52 21.44 -3.03
C SER A 102 -7.74 20.36 -2.28
N ILE A 103 -8.15 19.09 -2.42
CA ILE A 103 -7.58 17.97 -1.66
C ILE A 103 -6.27 17.49 -2.29
N LEU A 104 -6.27 17.26 -3.61
CA LEU A 104 -5.11 16.79 -4.36
C LEU A 104 -3.94 17.79 -4.28
N GLN A 105 -4.23 19.09 -4.27
CA GLN A 105 -3.21 20.13 -4.17
C GLN A 105 -2.58 20.27 -2.77
N ARG A 106 -3.15 19.62 -1.74
CA ARG A 106 -2.69 19.76 -0.35
C ARG A 106 -1.76 18.65 0.13
N LEU A 107 -1.60 17.55 -0.62
CA LEU A 107 -0.70 16.48 -0.22
C LEU A 107 0.76 16.95 -0.29
N PRO A 108 1.56 16.77 0.77
CA PRO A 108 2.95 17.18 0.76
C PRO A 108 3.77 16.34 -0.21
N ASN A 109 4.78 16.96 -0.83
CA ASN A 109 5.70 16.27 -1.71
C ASN A 109 6.69 15.41 -0.90
N LEU A 110 6.66 14.11 -1.12
CA LEU A 110 7.55 13.14 -0.47
C LEU A 110 8.66 12.58 -1.38
N ASN A 111 8.90 13.17 -2.57
CA ASN A 111 9.93 12.68 -3.49
C ASN A 111 11.32 12.65 -2.84
N GLU A 112 11.70 13.75 -2.17
CA GLU A 112 12.99 13.83 -1.48
C GLU A 112 13.06 12.82 -0.34
N ALA A 113 12.03 12.77 0.53
CA ALA A 113 11.96 11.81 1.64
C ALA A 113 12.07 10.35 1.15
N SER A 114 11.42 10.03 0.03
CA SER A 114 11.42 8.68 -0.53
C SER A 114 12.77 8.31 -1.17
N THR A 115 13.44 9.25 -1.83
CA THR A 115 14.71 8.99 -2.53
C THR A 115 15.94 9.11 -1.63
N SER A 116 15.86 9.87 -0.54
CA SER A 116 16.96 10.09 0.39
C SER A 116 16.98 9.12 1.58
N HIS A 117 15.98 8.22 1.69
CA HIS A 117 15.89 7.29 2.81
C HIS A 117 17.11 6.34 2.85
N PRO A 118 17.83 6.22 3.98
CA PRO A 118 19.05 5.41 4.06
C PRO A 118 18.84 3.91 3.74
N ALA A 119 17.63 3.41 3.99
CA ALA A 119 17.19 2.10 3.49
C ALA A 119 16.35 2.28 2.21
N PRO A 120 16.88 1.94 1.00
CA PRO A 120 16.19 2.20 -0.27
C PRO A 120 14.84 1.49 -0.41
N ASP A 121 14.73 0.28 0.14
CA ASP A 121 13.47 -0.49 0.10
C ASP A 121 12.34 0.25 0.82
N ILE A 122 12.66 0.88 1.96
CA ILE A 122 11.73 1.72 2.71
C ILE A 122 11.40 2.98 1.90
N GLY A 123 12.38 3.61 1.25
CA GLY A 123 12.13 4.72 0.34
C GLY A 123 11.16 4.37 -0.80
N ALA A 124 11.32 3.20 -1.41
CA ALA A 124 10.45 2.72 -2.49
C ALA A 124 9.02 2.42 -2.00
N GLU A 125 8.87 1.87 -0.79
CA GLU A 125 7.57 1.68 -0.18
C GLU A 125 6.86 3.02 0.08
N LEU A 126 7.58 4.08 0.46
CA LEU A 126 7.01 5.41 0.68
C LEU A 126 6.52 6.01 -0.64
N ALA A 127 7.33 5.89 -1.70
CA ALA A 127 6.94 6.30 -3.05
C ALA A 127 5.70 5.53 -3.55
N THR A 128 5.61 4.24 -3.21
CA THR A 128 4.43 3.42 -3.53
C THR A 128 3.19 3.92 -2.80
N LEU A 129 3.29 4.24 -1.51
CA LEU A 129 2.21 4.85 -0.73
C LEU A 129 1.72 6.17 -1.34
N VAL A 130 2.64 7.03 -1.76
CA VAL A 130 2.31 8.29 -2.46
C VAL A 130 1.54 7.99 -3.75
N GLY A 131 1.99 7.00 -4.53
CA GLY A 131 1.30 6.55 -5.74
C GLY A 131 -0.12 6.03 -5.49
N ILE A 132 -0.30 5.21 -4.45
CA ILE A 132 -1.61 4.69 -4.02
C ILE A 132 -2.54 5.85 -3.66
N VAL A 133 -2.08 6.79 -2.82
CA VAL A 133 -2.89 7.92 -2.38
C VAL A 133 -3.27 8.81 -3.55
N ASN A 134 -2.32 9.17 -4.41
CA ASN A 134 -2.60 9.97 -5.60
C ASN A 134 -3.61 9.30 -6.52
N THR A 135 -3.43 8.00 -6.78
CA THR A 135 -4.37 7.23 -7.62
C THR A 135 -5.76 7.20 -6.99
N GLY A 136 -5.85 6.94 -5.69
CA GLY A 136 -7.13 6.97 -4.96
C GLY A 136 -7.81 8.34 -5.06
N CYS A 137 -7.07 9.42 -4.86
CA CYS A 137 -7.62 10.77 -4.99
C CYS A 137 -8.14 11.08 -6.41
N PHE A 138 -7.39 10.69 -7.45
CA PHE A 138 -7.83 10.87 -8.84
C PHE A 138 -9.07 10.04 -9.16
N SER A 139 -9.12 8.79 -8.70
CA SER A 139 -10.28 7.91 -8.86
C SER A 139 -11.50 8.46 -8.13
N PHE A 140 -11.34 8.97 -6.91
CA PHE A 140 -12.40 9.62 -6.16
C PHE A 140 -12.95 10.86 -6.89
N SER A 141 -12.06 11.73 -7.39
CA SER A 141 -12.44 12.92 -8.18
C SER A 141 -13.22 12.56 -9.45
N ARG A 142 -12.88 11.43 -10.09
CA ARG A 142 -13.56 10.91 -11.28
C ARG A 142 -14.80 10.07 -10.99
N ASN A 143 -15.17 9.94 -9.72
CA ASN A 143 -16.25 9.06 -9.27
C ASN A 143 -16.05 7.57 -9.62
N ASP A 144 -14.80 7.12 -9.77
CA ASP A 144 -14.41 5.73 -9.96
C ASP A 144 -14.24 5.05 -8.59
N MET A 145 -15.37 4.60 -8.05
CA MET A 145 -15.45 4.07 -6.69
C MET A 145 -14.84 2.69 -6.53
N GLU A 146 -14.77 1.88 -7.60
CA GLU A 146 -14.12 0.58 -7.57
C GLU A 146 -12.63 0.78 -7.33
N THR A 147 -11.98 1.57 -8.18
CA THR A 147 -10.55 1.88 -8.02
C THR A 147 -10.27 2.61 -6.72
N PHE A 148 -11.10 3.58 -6.32
CA PHE A 148 -10.91 4.26 -5.03
C PHE A 148 -10.94 3.28 -3.85
N THR A 149 -11.90 2.35 -3.84
CA THR A 149 -12.01 1.34 -2.77
C THR A 149 -10.79 0.42 -2.74
N GLU A 150 -10.28 0.01 -3.90
CA GLU A 150 -9.06 -0.80 -3.98
C GLU A 150 -7.83 -0.04 -3.45
N GLN A 151 -7.65 1.22 -3.85
CA GLN A 151 -6.54 2.05 -3.37
C GLN A 151 -6.66 2.35 -1.87
N LYS A 152 -7.87 2.58 -1.37
CA LYS A 152 -8.15 2.76 0.06
C LYS A 152 -7.72 1.55 0.89
N LEU A 153 -8.01 0.33 0.43
CA LEU A 153 -7.57 -0.89 1.11
C LEU A 153 -6.04 -1.02 1.12
N LEU A 154 -5.40 -0.82 -0.04
CA LEU A 154 -3.93 -0.85 -0.15
C LEU A 154 -3.26 0.19 0.75
N TYR A 155 -3.85 1.39 0.83
CA TYR A 155 -3.37 2.44 1.71
C TYR A 155 -3.36 1.99 3.17
N TYR A 156 -4.46 1.42 3.67
CA TYR A 156 -4.52 0.96 5.06
C TYR A 156 -3.54 -0.18 5.35
N ASP A 157 -3.33 -1.11 4.40
CA ASP A 157 -2.34 -2.18 4.53
C ASP A 157 -0.92 -1.63 4.68
N TYR A 158 -0.51 -0.72 3.79
CA TYR A 158 0.83 -0.12 3.85
C TYR A 158 0.98 0.79 5.08
N ARG A 159 -0.03 1.59 5.40
CA ARG A 159 -0.04 2.47 6.57
C ARG A 159 0.18 1.69 7.88
N ALA A 160 -0.45 0.53 8.02
CA ALA A 160 -0.28 -0.33 9.18
C ALA A 160 1.18 -0.82 9.37
N LEU A 161 1.92 -0.98 8.28
CA LEU A 161 3.35 -1.32 8.31
C LEU A 161 4.23 -0.10 8.59
N TRP A 162 3.84 1.08 8.10
CA TRP A 162 4.64 2.29 8.14
C TRP A 162 4.61 3.02 9.49
N LEU A 163 3.45 3.16 10.12
CA LEU A 163 3.32 3.89 11.38
C LEU A 163 4.18 3.31 12.52
N PRO A 164 4.31 1.98 12.70
CA PRO A 164 5.21 1.40 13.69
C PRO A 164 6.70 1.68 13.41
N ARG A 165 7.10 1.77 12.13
CA ARG A 165 8.50 2.03 11.73
C ARG A 165 8.89 3.47 12.02
N ILE A 166 8.00 4.41 11.71
CA ILE A 166 8.21 5.83 11.98
C ILE A 166 8.33 6.06 13.51
N ARG A 167 7.51 5.37 14.33
CA ARG A 167 7.55 5.44 15.80
C ARG A 167 8.93 5.20 16.43
N GLN A 168 9.77 4.35 15.83
CA GLN A 168 11.06 4.00 16.43
C GLN A 168 12.01 5.20 16.55
N TYR A 169 11.73 6.29 15.82
CA TYR A 169 12.61 7.45 15.69
C TYR A 169 11.91 8.79 15.91
N VAL A 170 10.60 8.76 16.17
CA VAL A 170 9.76 9.95 16.33
C VAL A 170 9.85 10.54 17.72
N TYR A 171 10.03 11.85 17.78
CA TYR A 171 9.95 12.63 19.03
C TYR A 171 8.51 13.04 19.38
N ASP A 172 7.62 13.13 18.38
CA ASP A 172 6.20 13.50 18.52
C ASP A 172 5.27 12.28 18.71
N PHE A 173 5.31 11.71 19.92
CA PHE A 173 4.50 10.54 20.27
C PHE A 173 2.99 10.80 20.32
N GLU A 174 2.56 12.04 20.56
CA GLU A 174 1.14 12.39 20.63
C GLU A 174 0.50 12.30 19.24
N ARG A 175 1.12 12.91 18.24
CA ARG A 175 0.64 12.91 16.85
C ARG A 175 0.53 11.49 16.28
N LEU A 176 1.51 10.63 16.57
CA LEU A 176 1.45 9.20 16.23
C LEU A 176 0.32 8.44 16.93
N THR A 177 0.02 8.80 18.18
CA THR A 177 -1.06 8.16 18.94
C THR A 177 -2.42 8.52 18.35
N HIS A 178 -2.60 9.75 17.87
CA HIS A 178 -3.79 10.17 17.16
C HIS A 178 -3.97 9.42 15.83
N LEU A 179 -2.91 9.32 15.03
CA LEU A 179 -2.94 8.55 13.78
C LEU A 179 -3.40 7.10 14.04
N ARG A 180 -2.90 6.43 15.08
CA ARG A 180 -3.32 5.05 15.36
C ARG A 180 -4.82 4.87 15.61
N LYS A 181 -5.47 5.84 16.25
CA LYS A 181 -6.90 5.73 16.63
C LYS A 181 -7.85 5.79 15.42
N LEU A 182 -7.39 6.31 14.28
CA LEU A 182 -8.20 6.50 13.07
C LEU A 182 -8.42 5.22 12.23
N LEU A 183 -8.31 4.04 12.85
CA LEU A 183 -8.62 2.77 12.19
C LEU A 183 -10.15 2.55 12.20
N PRO A 184 -10.79 2.31 11.04
CA PRO A 184 -12.15 1.79 10.99
C PRO A 184 -12.24 0.32 11.43
#